data_AF-A0A257K6U9-F1
#
_entry.id   AF-A0A257K6U9-F1
#
_cell.length_a   1.000
_cell.length_b   1.000
_cell.length_c   1.000
_cell.angle_alpha   90.00
_cell.angle_beta   90.00
_cell.angle_gamma   90.00
#
_symmetry.space_group_name_H-M   'P 1'
#
loop_
_entity.id
_entity.type
_entity.pdbx_description
1 polymer ?
#
loop_
_entity_poly.entity_id
_entity_poly.type
_entity_poly.pdbx_seq_one_letter_code
_entity_poly.pdbx_strand_id
1 'polypeptide(L)' 'MPQGGNQAPVQVAVYDMLGKQVEQFSVEANELENRSLGTNYTSGIYNVMITQGDNQQVVRIVKK' A
#
# COMPACT_ATOMS: atom_id res chain seq x y z
N MET A 1 26.51 10.27 4.14
CA MET A 1 25.37 10.13 3.20
C MET A 1 24.46 9.07 3.79
N PRO A 2 23.18 9.35 4.07
CA PRO A 2 22.35 8.39 4.81
C PRO A 2 22.07 7.18 3.93
N GLN A 3 22.81 6.10 4.18
CA GLN A 3 22.44 4.76 3.76
C GLN A 3 21.62 4.17 4.91
N GLY A 4 20.30 4.32 4.86
CA GLY A 4 19.44 3.95 5.97
C GLY A 4 18.00 3.74 5.54
N GLY A 5 17.78 2.83 4.60
CA GLY A 5 16.45 2.42 4.15
C GLY A 5 16.58 1.27 3.15
N ASN A 6 15.67 0.30 3.21
CA ASN A 6 15.58 -0.73 2.19
C ASN A 6 15.30 -0.04 0.84
N GLN A 7 16.14 -0.29 -0.17
CA GLN A 7 16.01 0.31 -1.51
C GLN A 7 15.06 -0.48 -2.42
N ALA A 8 14.57 -1.63 -1.97
CA ALA A 8 13.59 -2.37 -2.74
C ALA A 8 12.31 -1.52 -2.96
N PRO A 9 11.71 -1.58 -4.15
CA PRO A 9 10.43 -0.94 -4.40
C PRO A 9 9.36 -1.43 -3.41
N VAL A 10 8.44 -0.55 -3.06
CA VAL A 10 7.29 -0.89 -2.23
C VAL A 10 6.16 -1.33 -3.13
N GLN A 11 5.70 -2.58 -3.00
CA GLN A 11 4.47 -3.05 -3.61
C GLN A 11 3.29 -2.86 -2.65
N VAL A 12 2.19 -2.33 -3.18
CA VAL A 12 0.93 -2.15 -2.45
C VAL A 12 -0.17 -2.87 -3.22
N ALA A 13 -0.95 -3.69 -2.51
CA ALA A 13 -2.17 -4.30 -3.01
C ALA A 13 -3.31 -4.05 -2.03
N VAL A 14 -4.45 -3.56 -2.54
CA VAL A 14 -5.61 -3.24 -1.72
C VAL A 14 -6.77 -4.15 -2.07
N TYR A 15 -7.38 -4.73 -1.04
CA TYR A 15 -8.54 -5.61 -1.14
C TYR A 15 -9.73 -5.02 -0.40
N ASP A 16 -10.91 -5.08 -1.01
CA ASP A 16 -12.17 -4.71 -0.34
C ASP A 16 -12.66 -5.83 0.63
N MET A 17 -13.82 -5.61 1.26
CA MET A 17 -14.42 -6.56 2.22
C MET A 17 -14.78 -7.92 1.61
N LEU A 18 -14.92 -8.00 0.29
CA LEU A 18 -15.21 -9.24 -0.44
C LEU A 18 -13.92 -9.95 -0.89
N GLY A 19 -12.75 -9.37 -0.60
CA GLY A 19 -11.46 -9.89 -1.03
C GLY A 19 -11.12 -9.54 -2.48
N LYS A 20 -11.86 -8.63 -3.13
CA LYS A 20 -11.55 -8.17 -4.49
C LYS A 20 -10.39 -7.20 -4.43
N GLN A 21 -9.37 -7.41 -5.27
CA GLN A 21 -8.30 -6.43 -5.45
C GLN A 21 -8.84 -5.18 -6.16
N VAL A 22 -8.81 -4.04 -5.49
CA VAL A 22 -9.34 -2.75 -6.00
C VAL A 22 -8.25 -1.80 -6.45
N GLU A 23 -7.01 -1.96 -5.97
CA GLU A 23 -5.86 -1.17 -6.40
C GLU A 23 -4.58 -1.98 -6.22
N GLN A 24 -3.63 -1.82 -7.14
CA GLN A 24 -2.29 -2.39 -7.03
C GLN A 24 -1.27 -1.49 -7.68
N PHE A 25 -0.12 -1.32 -7.02
CA PHE A 25 1.01 -0.61 -7.60
C PHE A 25 2.35 -0.96 -6.97
N SER A 26 3.41 -0.62 -7.69
CA SER A 26 4.78 -0.56 -7.16
C SER A 26 5.28 0.88 -7.26
N VAL A 27 6.06 1.33 -6.28
CA VAL A 27 6.65 2.66 -6.25
C VAL A 27 7.99 2.61 -5.54
N GLU A 28 8.92 3.48 -5.93
CA GLU A 28 10.18 3.62 -5.21
C GLU A 28 9.92 4.12 -3.79
N ALA A 29 10.72 3.66 -2.82
CA ALA A 29 10.47 3.91 -1.41
C ALA A 29 10.42 5.42 -1.06
N ASN A 30 11.21 6.23 -1.77
CA ASN A 30 11.27 7.68 -1.62
C ASN A 30 10.10 8.43 -2.31
N GLU A 31 9.35 7.78 -3.19
CA GLU A 31 8.23 8.36 -3.92
C GLU A 31 6.87 8.02 -3.29
N LEU A 32 6.84 7.03 -2.38
CA LEU A 32 5.60 6.57 -1.73
C LEU A 32 4.85 7.68 -1.00
N GLU A 33 5.55 8.60 -0.32
CA GLU A 33 4.95 9.70 0.44
C GLU A 33 4.13 10.67 -0.45
N ASN A 34 4.46 10.73 -1.75
CA ASN A 34 3.80 11.62 -2.70
C ASN A 34 2.59 10.98 -3.40
N ARG A 35 2.25 9.74 -3.04
CA ARG A 35 1.18 8.98 -3.69
C ARG A 35 -0.05 8.88 -2.80
N SER A 36 -1.20 9.33 -3.32
CA SER A 36 -2.49 9.12 -2.66
C SER A 36 -3.01 7.69 -2.86
N LEU A 37 -3.65 7.16 -1.82
CA LEU A 37 -4.33 5.86 -1.83
C LEU A 37 -5.79 6.05 -1.46
N GLY A 38 -6.70 5.36 -2.15
CA GLY A 38 -8.10 5.32 -1.75
C GLY A 38 -8.94 6.55 -2.09
N THR A 39 -8.52 7.32 -3.10
CA THR A 39 -9.26 8.49 -3.61
C THR A 39 -10.66 8.12 -4.12
N ASN A 40 -10.78 6.98 -4.82
CA ASN A 40 -12.04 6.54 -5.45
C ASN A 40 -12.69 5.35 -4.72
N TYR A 41 -12.32 5.11 -3.47
CA TYR A 41 -12.90 4.00 -2.69
C TYR A 41 -14.27 4.40 -2.16
N THR A 42 -15.23 3.50 -2.27
CA THR A 42 -16.50 3.59 -1.56
C THR A 42 -16.26 3.49 -0.05
N SER A 43 -17.20 3.98 0.77
CA SER A 43 -17.14 3.75 2.21
C SER A 43 -17.13 2.24 2.52
N GLY A 44 -16.28 1.82 3.45
CA GLY A 44 -16.06 0.40 3.71
C GLY A 44 -14.72 0.11 4.38
N ILE A 45 -14.45 -1.18 4.57
CA ILE A 45 -13.21 -1.68 5.15
C ILE A 45 -12.34 -2.25 4.03
N TYR A 46 -11.06 -1.91 4.06
CA TYR A 46 -10.07 -2.37 3.09
C TYR A 46 -8.86 -2.97 3.81
N ASN A 47 -8.32 -4.06 3.27
CA ASN A 47 -7.02 -4.58 3.69
C ASN A 47 -5.97 -4.15 2.68
N VAL A 48 -4.92 -3.50 3.16
CA VAL A 48 -3.79 -3.03 2.35
C VAL A 48 -2.59 -3.89 2.70
N MET A 49 -2.14 -4.68 1.74
CA MET A 49 -0.91 -5.45 1.82
C MET A 49 0.23 -4.62 1.25
N ILE A 50 1.29 -4.47 2.04
CA ILE A 50 2.47 -3.67 1.72
C ILE A 50 3.67 -4.61 1.79
N THR A 51 4.42 -4.72 0.71
CA THR A 51 5.62 -5.57 0.62
C THR A 51 6.82 -4.74 0.18
N GLN A 52 7.96 -4.90 0.85
CA GLN A 52 9.21 -4.26 0.48
C GLN A 52 10.40 -5.19 0.74
N GLY A 53 10.95 -5.76 -0.34
CA GLY A 53 11.91 -6.87 -0.23
C GLY A 53 11.26 -8.06 0.47
N ASP A 54 11.89 -8.57 1.52
CA ASP A 54 11.37 -9.71 2.30
C ASP A 54 10.38 -9.31 3.41
N ASN A 55 10.15 -8.00 3.59
CA ASN A 55 9.22 -7.51 4.60
C ASN A 55 7.81 -7.39 4.03
N GLN A 56 6.82 -7.86 4.78
CA GLN A 56 5.42 -7.75 4.45
C GLN A 56 4.61 -7.28 5.66
N GLN A 57 3.68 -6.34 5.44
CA GLN A 57 2.75 -5.85 6.43
C GLN A 57 1.35 -5.75 5.84
N VAL A 58 0.33 -6.01 6.69
CA VAL A 58 -1.07 -5.77 6.33
C VAL A 58 -1.65 -4.70 7.25
N VAL A 59 -2.29 -3.70 6.65
CA VAL A 59 -2.96 -2.60 7.36
C VAL A 59 -4.44 -2.59 7.01
N ARG A 60 -5.30 -2.43 8.01
CA ARG A 60 -6.74 -2.28 7.80
C ARG A 60 -7.11 -0.80 7.75
N ILE A 61 -7.73 -0.38 6.65
CA ILE A 61 -8.25 0.99 6.48
C ILE A 61 -9.77 0.96 6.59
N VAL A 62 -10.34 1.97 7.26
CA VAL A 62 -11.78 2.24 7.27
C VAL A 62 -12.02 3.53 6.50
N LYS A 63 -12.59 3.42 5.30
CA LYS A 63 -13.03 4.57 4.50
C LYS A 63 -14.43 4.96 4.99
N LYS A 64 -14.56 6.19 5.50
CA LYS A 64 -15.84 6.79 5.92
C LYS A 64 -16.46 7.52 4.75
#